data_AF-A0A7C1RNP7-F1
#
_entry.id   AF-A0A7C1RNP7-F1
#
_cell.length_a   1.000
_cell.length_b   1.000
_cell.length_c   1.000
_cell.angle_alpha   90.00
_cell.angle_beta   90.00
_cell.angle_gamma   90.00
#
_symmetry.space_group_name_H-M   'P 1'
#
loop_
_entity.id
_entity.type
_entity.pdbx_description
1 polymer ?
#
loop_
_entity_poly.entity_id
_entity_poly.type
_entity_poly.pdbx_seq_one_letter_code
_entity_poly.pdbx_strand_id
1 'polypeptide(L)'
;MKLSSQEQIENLSKFKSDSFLTTSFYLKTDKSRMTKKEIALSSKNLLRNGRSQLDQMEISKDKKESISQDLEKITHFCSKHLSSHNFSGLAVFSCSGQDFWEFFNLPTSRLNRIIFDQNPYICPLSAILDQHHRIFVLTFDRREAKWYDIFMGEIALLENLIEDVPSNVREGGWEGYESKRIERHIATHLHDYFKKI
;
A
#
# COMPACT_ATOMS: atom_id res chain seq x y z
N MET A 1 -6.57 8.38 -1.24
CA MET A 1 -5.09 8.36 -1.14
C MET A 1 -4.62 6.91 -1.13
N LYS A 2 -3.46 6.52 -1.67
CA LYS A 2 -2.95 5.13 -1.54
C LYS A 2 -2.32 4.95 -0.15
N LEU A 3 -2.54 3.79 0.49
CA LEU A 3 -1.79 3.41 1.69
C LEU A 3 -0.37 2.99 1.29
N SER A 4 0.64 3.69 1.81
CA SER A 4 2.05 3.55 1.43
C SER A 4 3.05 3.82 2.53
N SER A 5 2.66 4.24 3.74
CA SER A 5 3.62 4.43 4.84
C SER A 5 3.00 4.27 6.22
N GLN A 6 3.84 3.93 7.20
CA GLN A 6 3.47 3.90 8.61
C GLN A 6 3.07 5.29 9.13
N GLU A 7 3.72 6.34 8.63
CA GLU A 7 3.43 7.73 8.99
C GLU A 7 1.97 8.12 8.72
N GLN A 8 1.37 7.60 7.64
CA GLN A 8 -0.05 7.81 7.36
C GLN A 8 -0.95 7.23 8.47
N ILE A 9 -0.61 6.04 8.98
CA ILE A 9 -1.34 5.40 10.08
C ILE A 9 -1.11 6.17 11.38
N GLU A 10 0.13 6.60 11.63
CA GLU A 10 0.46 7.40 12.81
C GLU A 10 -0.30 8.73 12.81
N ASN A 11 -0.38 9.42 11.67
CA ASN A 11 -1.16 10.65 11.55
C ASN A 11 -2.66 10.41 11.78
N LEU A 12 -3.22 9.34 11.21
CA LEU A 12 -4.60 8.94 11.47
C LEU A 12 -4.84 8.63 12.96
N SER A 13 -3.88 7.99 13.63
CA SER A 13 -3.98 7.62 15.05
C SER A 13 -3.94 8.81 16.02
N LYS A 14 -3.43 9.97 15.57
CA LYS A 14 -3.41 11.20 16.36
C LYS A 14 -4.80 11.80 16.51
N PHE A 15 -5.72 11.49 15.58
CA PHE A 15 -7.10 11.91 15.71
C PHE A 15 -7.80 11.12 16.81
N LYS A 16 -8.31 11.84 17.80
CA LYS A 16 -9.13 11.30 18.88
C LYS A 16 -10.34 12.20 19.06
N SER A 17 -11.51 11.58 19.13
CA SER A 17 -12.76 12.30 19.39
C SER A 17 -13.22 12.09 20.82
N ASP A 18 -13.21 13.16 21.62
CA ASP A 18 -13.72 13.12 23.00
C ASP A 18 -15.26 13.15 23.04
N SER A 19 -15.86 13.95 22.15
CA SER A 19 -17.29 14.27 22.16
C SER A 19 -18.12 13.50 21.14
N PHE A 20 -17.49 12.94 20.10
CA PHE A 20 -18.17 12.21 19.02
C PHE A 20 -17.55 10.83 18.81
N LEU A 21 -18.15 10.05 17.91
CA LEU A 21 -17.63 8.76 17.49
C LEU A 21 -17.16 8.87 16.04
N THR A 22 -16.02 8.25 15.78
CA THR A 22 -15.45 8.06 14.46
C THR A 22 -16.05 6.82 13.81
N THR A 23 -16.57 7.00 12.61
CA THR A 23 -16.98 5.90 11.73
C THR A 23 -15.78 5.38 10.96
N SER A 24 -15.41 4.11 11.22
CA SER A 24 -14.37 3.39 10.47
C SER A 24 -15.03 2.39 9.53
N PHE A 25 -14.84 2.57 8.23
CA PHE A 25 -15.47 1.78 7.17
C PHE A 25 -14.41 1.09 6.30
N TYR A 26 -14.56 -0.22 6.14
CA TYR A 26 -13.69 -1.08 5.33
C TYR A 26 -14.51 -1.85 4.31
N LEU A 27 -14.06 -1.84 3.06
CA LEU A 27 -14.74 -2.48 1.95
C LEU A 27 -13.74 -3.22 1.04
N LYS A 28 -14.13 -4.41 0.61
CA LYS A 28 -13.48 -5.17 -0.45
C LYS A 28 -13.95 -4.68 -1.81
N THR A 29 -13.00 -4.41 -2.70
CA THR A 29 -13.27 -3.85 -4.03
C THR A 29 -12.45 -4.53 -5.14
N ASP A 30 -11.89 -5.70 -4.85
CA ASP A 30 -11.10 -6.49 -5.78
C ASP A 30 -11.92 -6.95 -6.99
N LYS A 31 -11.73 -6.25 -8.12
CA LYS A 31 -12.42 -6.52 -9.38
C LYS A 31 -12.00 -7.83 -10.05
N SER A 32 -10.89 -8.44 -9.64
CA SER A 32 -10.50 -9.77 -10.12
C SER A 32 -11.36 -10.88 -9.53
N ARG A 33 -11.98 -10.62 -8.36
CA ARG A 33 -12.81 -11.57 -7.62
C ARG A 33 -14.28 -11.20 -7.58
N MET A 34 -14.61 -9.92 -7.75
CA MET A 34 -15.97 -9.40 -7.61
C MET A 34 -16.36 -8.50 -8.77
N THR A 35 -17.59 -8.63 -9.24
CA THR A 35 -18.17 -7.72 -10.23
C THR A 35 -18.46 -6.35 -9.62
N LYS A 36 -18.54 -5.31 -10.46
CA LYS A 36 -18.95 -3.95 -10.02
C LYS A 36 -20.28 -3.95 -9.26
N LYS A 37 -21.24 -4.81 -9.67
CA LYS A 37 -22.55 -4.93 -9.03
C LYS A 37 -22.43 -5.53 -7.63
N GLU A 38 -21.61 -6.56 -7.44
CA GLU A 38 -21.37 -7.17 -6.13
C GLU A 38 -20.66 -6.22 -5.17
N ILE A 39 -19.68 -5.44 -5.66
CA ILE A 39 -19.00 -4.42 -4.85
C ILE A 39 -20.00 -3.36 -4.39
N ALA A 40 -20.82 -2.84 -5.32
CA ALA A 40 -21.85 -1.84 -4.99
C ALA A 40 -22.95 -2.41 -4.06
N LEU A 41 -23.30 -3.68 -4.20
CA LEU A 41 -24.24 -4.35 -3.29
C LEU A 41 -23.63 -4.51 -1.90
N SER A 42 -22.36 -4.91 -1.82
CA SER A 42 -21.62 -5.07 -0.57
C SER A 42 -21.51 -3.75 0.19
N SER A 43 -21.21 -2.64 -0.49
CA SER A 43 -21.15 -1.32 0.15
C SER A 43 -22.52 -0.90 0.68
N LYS A 44 -23.58 -1.03 -0.12
CA LYS A 44 -24.97 -0.74 0.31
C LYS A 44 -25.40 -1.57 1.51
N ASN A 45 -25.12 -2.87 1.49
CA ASN A 45 -25.47 -3.76 2.60
C ASN A 45 -24.70 -3.40 3.87
N LEU A 46 -23.41 -3.08 3.77
CA LEU A 46 -22.60 -2.70 4.92
C LEU A 46 -23.06 -1.37 5.54
N LEU A 47 -23.39 -0.38 4.71
CA LEU A 47 -23.94 0.91 5.16
C LEU A 47 -25.33 0.75 5.78
N ARG A 48 -26.19 -0.11 5.20
CA ARG A 48 -27.50 -0.44 5.78
C ARG A 48 -27.33 -1.07 7.17
N ASN A 49 -26.41 -2.02 7.31
CA ASN A 49 -26.11 -2.64 8.60
C ASN A 49 -25.60 -1.61 9.62
N GLY A 50 -24.75 -0.68 9.20
CA GLY A 50 -24.29 0.43 10.05
C GLY A 50 -25.42 1.32 10.54
N ARG A 51 -26.39 1.64 9.68
CA ARG A 51 -27.60 2.38 10.08
C ARG A 51 -28.43 1.60 11.11
N SER A 52 -28.66 0.31 10.89
CA SER A 52 -29.37 -0.54 11.85
C SER A 52 -28.64 -0.65 13.19
N GLN A 53 -27.30 -0.69 13.19
CA GLN A 53 -26.51 -0.64 14.43
C GLN A 53 -26.68 0.70 15.15
N LEU A 54 -26.65 1.82 14.42
CA LEU A 54 -26.86 3.16 14.98
C LEU A 54 -28.23 3.31 15.65
N ASP A 55 -29.28 2.75 15.03
CA ASP A 55 -30.64 2.79 15.57
C ASP A 55 -30.74 2.09 16.94
N GLN A 56 -29.99 0.99 17.11
CA GLN A 56 -29.96 0.18 18.33
C GLN A 56 -29.05 0.77 19.43
N MET A 57 -28.18 1.72 19.11
CA MET A 57 -27.26 2.32 20.08
C MET A 57 -27.99 3.31 21.01
N GLU A 58 -27.74 3.20 22.32
CA GLU A 58 -28.18 4.17 23.32
C GLU A 58 -27.12 5.26 23.51
N ILE A 59 -27.10 6.23 22.59
CA ILE A 59 -26.19 7.38 22.61
C ILE A 59 -26.95 8.70 22.45
N SER A 60 -26.31 9.83 22.79
CA SER A 60 -26.92 11.15 22.66
C SER A 60 -27.34 11.47 21.23
N LYS A 61 -28.36 12.33 21.09
CA LYS A 61 -28.90 12.75 19.79
C LYS A 61 -27.82 13.35 18.88
N ASP A 62 -26.94 14.17 19.44
CA ASP A 62 -25.87 14.82 18.68
C ASP A 62 -24.84 13.80 18.14
N LYS A 63 -24.51 12.76 18.92
CA LYS A 63 -23.65 11.67 18.46
C LYS A 63 -24.33 10.85 17.37
N LYS A 64 -25.64 10.57 17.50
CA LYS A 64 -26.40 9.87 16.45
C LYS A 64 -26.42 10.66 15.15
N GLU A 65 -26.64 11.96 15.22
CA GLU A 65 -26.65 12.85 14.06
C GLU A 65 -25.30 12.87 13.36
N SER A 66 -24.19 13.00 14.12
CA SER A 66 -22.84 12.95 13.55
C SER A 66 -22.56 11.64 12.78
N ILE A 67 -22.92 10.48 13.35
CA ILE A 67 -22.71 9.19 12.68
C ILE A 67 -23.63 9.06 11.47
N SER A 68 -24.88 9.53 11.56
CA SER A 68 -25.79 9.54 10.41
C SER A 68 -25.19 10.30 9.22
N GLN A 69 -24.64 11.49 9.48
CA GLN A 69 -23.95 12.30 8.48
C GLN A 69 -22.69 11.60 7.93
N ASP A 70 -21.93 10.91 8.78
CA ASP A 70 -20.79 10.09 8.33
C ASP A 70 -21.23 9.00 7.34
N LEU A 71 -22.29 8.27 7.68
CA LEU A 71 -22.84 7.21 6.82
C LEU A 71 -23.32 7.78 5.48
N GLU A 72 -23.92 8.95 5.47
CA GLU A 72 -24.33 9.64 4.24
C GLU A 72 -23.14 10.09 3.39
N LYS A 73 -22.13 10.72 4.01
CA LYS A 73 -20.88 11.12 3.34
C LYS A 73 -20.20 9.89 2.72
N ILE A 74 -20.09 8.78 3.45
CA ILE A 74 -19.52 7.51 2.95
C ILE A 74 -20.36 6.94 1.80
N THR A 75 -21.69 7.02 1.88
CA THR A 75 -22.59 6.56 0.81
C THR A 75 -22.33 7.33 -0.49
N HIS A 76 -22.26 8.66 -0.40
CA HIS A 76 -21.99 9.52 -1.55
C HIS A 76 -20.59 9.34 -2.10
N PHE A 77 -19.60 9.17 -1.22
CA PHE A 77 -18.23 8.89 -1.63
C PHE A 77 -18.16 7.57 -2.40
N CYS A 78 -18.76 6.49 -1.88
CA CYS A 78 -18.76 5.18 -2.52
C CYS A 78 -19.45 5.21 -3.89
N SER A 79 -20.57 5.92 -4.04
CA SER A 79 -21.28 6.00 -5.32
C SER A 79 -20.44 6.63 -6.43
N LYS A 80 -19.61 7.61 -6.09
CA LYS A 80 -18.70 8.30 -7.01
C LYS A 80 -17.40 7.53 -7.27
N HIS A 81 -16.75 7.03 -6.22
CA HIS A 81 -15.38 6.50 -6.32
C HIS A 81 -15.29 5.04 -6.80
N LEU A 82 -16.27 4.19 -6.48
CA LEU A 82 -16.18 2.74 -6.77
C LEU A 82 -16.19 2.43 -8.28
N SER A 83 -16.81 3.30 -9.08
CA SER A 83 -16.91 3.11 -10.53
C SER A 83 -15.59 3.36 -11.26
N SER A 84 -14.76 4.28 -10.74
CA SER A 84 -13.66 4.89 -11.48
C SER A 84 -12.27 4.33 -11.15
N HIS A 85 -12.09 3.67 -10.01
CA HIS A 85 -10.75 3.26 -9.53
C HIS A 85 -10.54 1.74 -9.50
N ASN A 86 -9.30 1.31 -9.73
CA ASN A 86 -8.84 -0.08 -9.62
C ASN A 86 -7.99 -0.26 -8.35
N PHE A 87 -8.63 -0.28 -7.19
CA PHE A 87 -7.99 -0.72 -5.94
C PHE A 87 -8.72 -1.96 -5.40
N SER A 88 -7.99 -2.84 -4.72
CA SER A 88 -8.54 -4.09 -4.18
C SER A 88 -9.30 -3.90 -2.87
N GLY A 89 -9.09 -2.78 -2.20
CA GLY A 89 -9.82 -2.42 -0.99
C GLY A 89 -9.92 -0.91 -0.76
N LEU A 90 -10.87 -0.53 0.09
CA LEU A 90 -11.11 0.85 0.53
C LEU A 90 -11.25 0.89 2.05
N ALA A 91 -10.57 1.84 2.68
CA ALA A 91 -10.83 2.27 4.04
C ALA A 91 -11.27 3.73 4.04
N VAL A 92 -12.28 4.07 4.84
CA VAL A 92 -12.75 5.44 5.06
C VAL A 92 -12.92 5.66 6.56
N PHE A 93 -12.47 6.81 7.03
CA PHE A 93 -12.64 7.28 8.40
C PHE A 93 -13.34 8.63 8.36
N SER A 94 -14.41 8.77 9.13
CA SER A 94 -15.22 9.99 9.15
C SER A 94 -15.66 10.30 10.57
N CYS A 95 -15.62 11.57 10.95
CA CYS A 95 -16.27 12.08 12.15
C CYS A 95 -16.81 13.49 11.84
N SER A 96 -18.08 13.55 11.43
CA SER A 96 -18.72 14.78 10.95
C SER A 96 -18.88 15.83 12.04
N GLY A 97 -19.09 15.43 13.30
CA GLY A 97 -19.13 16.35 14.44
C GLY A 97 -17.81 17.10 14.70
N GLN A 98 -16.72 16.72 14.03
CA GLN A 98 -15.41 17.39 14.11
C GLN A 98 -14.78 17.63 12.73
N ASP A 99 -15.58 17.60 11.66
CA ASP A 99 -15.13 17.81 10.27
C ASP A 99 -13.94 16.94 9.83
N PHE A 100 -13.83 15.74 10.40
CA PHE A 100 -12.75 14.82 10.09
C PHE A 100 -13.15 13.85 8.96
N TRP A 101 -12.29 13.73 7.95
CA TRP A 101 -12.49 12.83 6.83
C TRP A 101 -11.15 12.37 6.24
N GLU A 102 -10.91 11.06 6.22
CA GLU A 102 -9.76 10.46 5.56
C GLU A 102 -10.15 9.17 4.82
N PHE A 103 -9.45 8.87 3.72
CA PHE A 103 -9.68 7.62 3.00
C PHE A 103 -8.40 7.06 2.37
N PHE A 104 -8.31 5.72 2.37
CA PHE A 104 -7.18 4.97 1.88
C PHE A 104 -7.63 3.91 0.86
N ASN A 105 -7.01 3.93 -0.31
CA ASN A 105 -7.05 2.86 -1.28
C ASN A 105 -6.04 1.80 -0.82
N LEU A 106 -6.53 0.59 -0.59
CA LEU A 106 -5.75 -0.51 -0.04
C LEU A 106 -5.30 -1.45 -1.18
N PRO A 107 -4.05 -1.95 -1.15
CA PRO A 107 -3.57 -2.93 -2.14
C PRO A 107 -4.29 -4.28 -2.00
N THR A 108 -4.77 -4.57 -0.79
CA THR A 108 -5.61 -5.72 -0.48
C THR A 108 -6.61 -5.32 0.60
N SER A 109 -7.81 -5.90 0.56
CA SER A 109 -8.74 -5.86 1.69
C SER A 109 -9.31 -7.24 1.93
N ARG A 110 -9.25 -7.66 3.19
CA ARG A 110 -9.76 -8.97 3.62
C ARG A 110 -11.15 -8.89 4.25
N LEU A 111 -11.63 -7.69 4.57
CA LEU A 111 -12.80 -7.51 5.44
C LEU A 111 -13.75 -6.44 4.91
N ASN A 112 -15.04 -6.72 5.02
CA ASN A 112 -16.11 -5.74 4.94
C ASN A 112 -16.55 -5.46 6.37
N ARG A 113 -16.33 -4.24 6.88
CA ARG A 113 -16.63 -3.92 8.28
C ARG A 113 -16.95 -2.45 8.44
N ILE A 114 -17.88 -2.15 9.34
CA ILE A 114 -18.15 -0.80 9.83
C ILE A 114 -18.07 -0.83 11.36
N ILE A 115 -17.43 0.17 11.94
CA ILE A 115 -17.22 0.31 13.38
C ILE A 115 -17.43 1.77 13.75
N PHE A 116 -18.09 2.01 14.88
CA PHE A 116 -18.22 3.32 15.49
C PHE A 116 -17.46 3.29 16.82
N ASP A 117 -16.45 4.13 16.96
CA ASP A 117 -15.61 4.19 18.17
C ASP A 117 -15.01 5.60 18.32
N GLN A 118 -14.54 5.99 19.50
CA GLN A 118 -13.93 7.31 19.73
C GLN A 118 -12.69 7.53 18.86
N ASN A 119 -11.91 6.48 18.67
CA ASN A 119 -10.68 6.51 17.87
C ASN A 119 -10.89 5.80 16.53
N PRO A 120 -10.21 6.23 15.45
CA PRO A 120 -10.18 5.49 14.19
C PRO A 120 -9.69 4.05 14.41
N TYR A 121 -10.42 3.06 13.89
CA TYR A 121 -10.02 1.66 14.00
C TYR A 121 -8.91 1.35 13.00
N ILE A 122 -7.65 1.59 13.38
CA ILE A 122 -6.48 1.50 12.49
C ILE A 122 -5.89 0.10 12.33
N CYS A 123 -6.24 -0.85 13.20
CA CYS A 123 -5.63 -2.18 13.27
C CYS A 123 -5.54 -2.91 11.90
N PRO A 124 -6.57 -2.88 11.02
CA PRO A 124 -6.48 -3.48 9.70
C PRO A 124 -5.42 -2.82 8.78
N LEU A 125 -5.18 -1.51 8.91
CA LEU A 125 -4.16 -0.82 8.11
C LEU A 125 -2.76 -1.27 8.53
N SER A 126 -2.50 -1.34 9.83
CA SER A 126 -1.21 -1.80 10.36
C SER A 126 -0.95 -3.24 9.91
N ALA A 127 -1.94 -4.12 10.02
CA ALA A 127 -1.83 -5.50 9.57
C ALA A 127 -1.55 -5.64 8.07
N ILE A 128 -1.97 -4.68 7.23
CA ILE A 128 -1.63 -4.66 5.80
C ILE A 128 -0.17 -4.26 5.63
N LEU A 129 0.30 -3.20 6.30
CA LEU A 129 1.70 -2.78 6.20
C LEU A 129 2.67 -3.84 6.73
N ASP A 130 2.34 -4.50 7.84
CA ASP A 130 3.17 -5.55 8.44
C ASP A 130 3.37 -6.75 7.50
N GLN A 131 2.39 -7.04 6.62
CA GLN A 131 2.49 -8.13 5.64
C GLN A 131 3.34 -7.76 4.42
N HIS A 132 3.52 -6.46 4.16
CA HIS A 132 4.30 -5.96 3.05
C HIS A 132 5.67 -5.53 3.57
N HIS A 133 6.55 -6.50 3.81
CA HIS A 133 7.94 -6.21 4.14
C HIS A 133 8.61 -5.44 3.00
N ARG A 134 9.38 -4.41 3.35
CA ARG A 134 10.22 -3.68 2.42
C ARG A 134 11.41 -4.55 2.07
N ILE A 135 11.59 -4.83 0.79
CA ILE A 135 12.65 -5.69 0.27
C ILE A 135 13.55 -4.84 -0.62
N PHE A 136 14.84 -4.82 -0.34
CA PHE A 136 15.84 -4.27 -1.26
C PHE A 136 16.38 -5.40 -2.12
N VAL A 137 16.29 -5.24 -3.44
CA VAL A 137 16.79 -6.21 -4.41
C VAL A 137 17.94 -5.60 -5.18
N LEU A 138 19.08 -6.26 -5.17
CA LEU A 138 20.23 -5.93 -6.00
C LEU A 138 20.29 -6.92 -7.16
N THR A 139 20.26 -6.41 -8.39
CA THR A 139 20.59 -7.21 -9.58
C THR A 139 21.88 -6.68 -10.17
N PHE A 140 22.82 -7.55 -10.47
CA PHE A 140 24.07 -7.15 -11.11
C PHE A 140 24.52 -8.16 -12.16
N ASP A 141 25.14 -7.65 -13.21
CA ASP A 141 25.92 -8.41 -14.17
C ASP A 141 27.33 -7.79 -14.28
N ARG A 142 28.12 -8.18 -15.28
CA ARG A 142 29.47 -7.64 -15.49
C ARG A 142 29.49 -6.18 -15.93
N ARG A 143 28.36 -5.57 -16.26
CA ARG A 143 28.25 -4.24 -16.87
C ARG A 143 27.48 -3.26 -16.01
N GLU A 144 26.44 -3.75 -15.35
CA GLU A 144 25.53 -2.94 -14.57
C GLU A 144 25.13 -3.61 -13.26
N ALA A 145 24.96 -2.79 -12.23
CA ALA A 145 24.37 -3.15 -10.95
C ALA A 145 23.24 -2.17 -10.64
N LYS A 146 22.07 -2.71 -10.30
CA LYS A 146 20.83 -1.96 -10.08
C LYS A 146 20.26 -2.32 -8.72
N TRP A 147 19.96 -1.30 -7.93
CA TRP A 147 19.30 -1.43 -6.64
C TRP A 147 17.84 -1.07 -6.79
N TYR A 148 16.97 -1.97 -6.35
CA TYR A 148 15.53 -1.80 -6.35
C TYR A 148 15.00 -1.78 -4.92
N ASP A 149 14.07 -0.88 -4.67
CA ASP A 149 13.20 -0.91 -3.49
C ASP A 149 11.86 -1.52 -3.89
N ILE A 150 11.49 -2.60 -3.21
CA ILE A 150 10.21 -3.27 -3.41
C ILE A 150 9.38 -3.09 -2.15
N PHE A 151 8.27 -2.36 -2.27
CA PHE A 151 7.36 -2.11 -1.16
C PHE A 151 5.92 -2.01 -1.64
N MET A 152 4.98 -2.62 -0.91
CA MET A 152 3.54 -2.53 -1.20
C MET A 152 3.16 -2.86 -2.66
N GLY A 153 3.88 -3.82 -3.27
CA GLY A 153 3.68 -4.27 -4.65
C GLY A 153 4.23 -3.30 -5.72
N GLU A 154 4.92 -2.24 -5.32
CA GLU A 154 5.64 -1.34 -6.21
C GLU A 154 7.12 -1.70 -6.24
N ILE A 155 7.74 -1.51 -7.40
CA ILE A 155 9.17 -1.69 -7.63
C ILE A 155 9.72 -0.34 -8.07
N ALA A 156 10.63 0.24 -7.30
CA ALA A 156 11.30 1.50 -7.61
C ALA A 156 12.80 1.26 -7.78
N LEU A 157 13.39 1.77 -8.87
CA LEU A 157 14.84 1.79 -9.04
C LEU A 157 15.42 2.90 -8.16
N LEU A 158 16.32 2.56 -7.25
CA LEU A 158 17.01 3.50 -6.36
C LEU A 158 18.27 4.05 -7.02
N GLU A 159 19.10 3.15 -7.52
CA GLU A 159 20.43 3.46 -8.00
C GLU A 159 20.85 2.50 -9.10
N ASN A 160 21.73 2.97 -9.97
CA ASN A 160 22.33 2.18 -11.04
C ASN A 160 23.81 2.52 -11.15
N LEU A 161 24.66 1.52 -11.08
CA LEU A 161 26.10 1.60 -11.31
C LEU A 161 26.40 0.91 -12.64
N ILE A 162 27.01 1.63 -13.58
CA ILE A 162 27.43 1.08 -14.87
C ILE A 162 28.96 1.12 -14.92
N GLU A 163 29.61 -0.04 -15.06
CA GLU A 163 31.04 -0.14 -15.34
C GLU A 163 31.29 -1.07 -16.52
N ASP A 164 32.14 -0.68 -17.45
CA ASP A 164 32.46 -1.52 -18.61
C ASP A 164 33.54 -2.55 -18.23
N VAL A 165 33.13 -3.69 -17.65
CA VAL A 165 34.06 -4.80 -17.42
C VAL A 165 34.25 -5.58 -18.74
N PRO A 166 35.50 -5.73 -19.23
CA PRO A 166 35.77 -6.42 -20.48
C PRO A 166 35.20 -7.85 -20.51
N SER A 167 34.69 -8.27 -21.68
CA SER A 167 34.15 -9.61 -21.88
C SER A 167 35.23 -10.69 -21.83
N ASN A 168 34.82 -11.94 -21.55
CA ASN A 168 35.74 -13.08 -21.64
C ASN A 168 36.26 -13.22 -23.08
N VAL A 169 37.57 -13.14 -23.25
CA VAL A 169 38.24 -13.39 -24.53
C VAL A 169 38.54 -14.90 -24.62
N ARG A 170 38.06 -15.59 -25.66
CA ARG A 170 38.29 -17.04 -25.84
C ARG A 170 39.68 -17.38 -26.40
N GLU A 171 40.34 -16.45 -27.09
CA GLU A 171 41.69 -16.65 -27.65
C GLU A 171 42.53 -15.38 -27.45
N GLY A 172 43.58 -15.50 -26.63
CA GLY A 172 44.52 -14.43 -26.32
C GLY A 172 45.87 -14.66 -27.01
N GLY A 173 46.06 -14.04 -28.18
CA GLY A 173 47.35 -14.02 -28.88
C GLY A 173 47.79 -15.35 -29.50
N TRP A 174 48.94 -15.33 -30.19
CA TRP A 174 49.52 -16.50 -30.85
C TRP A 174 49.95 -17.55 -29.80
N GLU A 175 49.50 -18.81 -29.97
CA GLU A 175 49.75 -19.97 -29.08
C GLU A 175 49.23 -19.89 -27.63
N GLY A 176 48.42 -18.90 -27.25
CA GLY A 176 47.75 -18.87 -25.95
C GLY A 176 48.64 -18.51 -24.75
N TYR A 177 49.84 -17.97 -24.99
CA TYR A 177 50.74 -17.48 -23.93
C TYR A 177 50.20 -16.25 -23.19
N GLU A 178 49.41 -15.39 -23.85
CA GLU A 178 48.83 -14.17 -23.25
C GLU A 178 47.47 -14.43 -22.56
N SER A 179 46.86 -15.60 -22.75
CA SER A 179 45.54 -15.95 -22.22
C SER A 179 45.46 -15.78 -20.70
N LYS A 180 46.48 -16.25 -19.96
CA LYS A 180 46.52 -16.14 -18.49
C LYS A 180 46.63 -14.71 -17.99
N ARG A 181 47.27 -13.81 -18.76
CA ARG A 181 47.40 -12.38 -18.41
C ARG A 181 46.07 -11.66 -18.61
N ILE A 182 45.40 -11.94 -19.73
CA ILE A 182 44.08 -11.41 -20.06
C ILE A 182 43.05 -11.88 -19.03
N GLU A 183 43.07 -13.16 -18.66
CA GLU A 183 42.20 -13.71 -17.61
C GLU A 183 42.40 -13.03 -16.25
N ARG A 184 43.66 -12.82 -15.82
CA ARG A 184 43.96 -12.10 -14.56
C ARG A 184 43.48 -10.65 -14.59
N HIS A 185 43.63 -9.98 -15.73
CA HIS A 185 43.18 -8.61 -15.91
C HIS A 185 41.65 -8.50 -15.79
N ILE A 186 40.92 -9.39 -16.47
CA ILE A 186 39.44 -9.49 -16.37
C ILE A 186 39.01 -9.81 -14.94
N ALA A 187 39.68 -10.75 -14.26
CA ALA A 187 39.38 -11.10 -12.87
C ALA A 187 39.61 -9.93 -11.90
N THR A 188 40.65 -9.13 -12.14
CA THR A 188 40.93 -7.93 -11.33
C THR A 188 39.84 -6.87 -11.50
N HIS A 189 39.44 -6.58 -12.75
CA HIS A 189 38.36 -5.64 -13.03
C HIS A 189 37.03 -6.09 -12.44
N LEU A 190 36.71 -7.40 -12.48
CA LEU A 190 35.51 -7.93 -11.82
C LEU A 190 35.55 -7.79 -10.31
N HIS A 191 36.71 -8.06 -9.70
CA HIS A 191 36.88 -7.94 -8.26
C HIS A 191 36.72 -6.50 -7.77
N ASP A 192 37.30 -5.54 -8.50
CA ASP A 192 37.17 -4.12 -8.15
C ASP A 192 35.77 -3.59 -8.39
N TYR A 193 35.07 -4.07 -9.43
CA TYR A 193 33.66 -3.79 -9.67
C TYR A 193 32.76 -4.35 -8.55
N PHE A 194 32.95 -5.60 -8.14
CA PHE A 194 32.18 -6.21 -7.04
C PHE A 194 32.44 -5.57 -5.67
N LYS A 195 33.56 -4.86 -5.48
CA LYS A 195 33.80 -4.06 -4.26
C LYS A 195 33.02 -2.74 -4.23
N LYS A 196 32.59 -2.24 -5.39
CA LYS A 196 31.85 -0.97 -5.51
C LYS A 196 30.34 -1.17 -5.35
N ILE A 197 29.87 -2.39 -5.56
CA ILE A 197 28.50 -2.84 -5.30
C ILE A 197 28.32 -3.12 -3.81
#